data_AF-A0A1F8EA45-F1
#
_entry.id   AF-A0A1F8EA45-F1
#
_cell.length_a   1.000
_cell.length_b   1.000
_cell.length_c   1.000
_cell.angle_alpha   90.00
_cell.angle_beta   90.00
_cell.angle_gamma   90.00
#
_symmetry.space_group_name_H-M   'P 1'
#
loop_
_entity.id
_entity.type
_entity.pdbx_description
1 polymer ?
#
loop_
_entity_poly.entity_id
_entity_poly.type
_entity_poly.pdbx_seq_one_letter_code
_entity_poly.pdbx_strand_id
1 'polypeptide(L)' 'MNTEKGGRRGFHSLSLRERHEVSSKGGRAAHKKKTCHEWTVEEAREAGRRGGKKTQAKRRRLKKLIPDDPPGM' A
#
# COMPACT_ATOMS: atom_id res chain seq x y z
N MET A 1 20.04 -37.85 12.71
CA MET A 1 19.94 -36.37 12.81
C MET A 1 19.61 -35.85 11.43
N ASN A 2 18.36 -35.47 11.15
CA ASN A 2 17.96 -34.95 9.83
C ASN A 2 17.58 -33.47 9.96
N THR A 3 18.58 -32.61 9.86
CA THR A 3 18.41 -31.16 9.73
C THR A 3 18.21 -30.82 8.26
N GLU A 4 17.01 -31.08 7.75
CA GLU A 4 16.63 -30.57 6.43
C GLU A 4 16.35 -29.07 6.58
N LYS A 5 17.27 -28.27 6.04
CA LYS A 5 17.19 -26.80 5.92
C LYS A 5 15.75 -26.36 5.72
N GLY A 6 15.24 -25.59 6.69
CA GLY A 6 13.84 -25.22 6.82
C GLY A 6 13.15 -24.95 5.49
N GLY A 7 12.34 -25.92 5.05
CA GLY A 7 11.44 -25.75 3.92
C GLY A 7 10.63 -24.49 4.11
N ARG A 8 10.37 -23.77 3.01
CA ARG A 8 9.54 -22.56 3.00
C ARG A 8 8.26 -22.85 3.80
N ARG A 9 8.15 -22.27 4.99
CA ARG A 9 7.00 -22.39 5.90
C ARG A 9 6.42 -21.01 6.16
N GLY A 10 5.14 -20.96 6.50
CA GLY A 10 4.46 -19.72 6.87
C GLY A 10 4.06 -18.85 5.68
N PHE A 11 3.74 -17.58 5.93
CA PHE A 11 3.15 -16.70 4.91
C PHE A 11 4.00 -16.56 3.64
N HIS A 12 5.33 -16.69 3.74
CA HIS A 12 6.24 -16.61 2.60
C HIS A 12 6.29 -17.86 1.72
N SER A 13 5.72 -18.99 2.17
CA SER A 13 5.62 -20.21 1.36
C SER A 13 4.40 -20.24 0.47
N LEU A 14 3.44 -19.34 0.72
CA LEU A 14 2.21 -19.21 -0.06
C LEU A 14 2.48 -18.54 -1.42
N SER A 15 1.69 -18.92 -2.42
CA SER A 15 1.69 -18.24 -3.72
C SER A 15 1.27 -16.77 -3.59
N LEU A 16 1.56 -15.96 -4.61
CA LEU A 16 1.17 -14.54 -4.61
C LEU A 16 -0.35 -14.35 -4.45
N ARG A 17 -1.14 -15.23 -5.07
CA ARG A 17 -2.60 -15.20 -4.98
C ARG A 17 -3.07 -15.52 -3.57
N GLU A 18 -2.55 -16.58 -2.98
CA GLU A 18 -2.89 -16.97 -1.61
C GLU A 18 -2.50 -15.91 -0.58
N ARG A 19 -1.31 -15.30 -0.72
CA ARG A 19 -0.90 -14.18 0.13
C ARG A 19 -1.86 -13.00 0.00
N HIS A 20 -2.27 -12.65 -1.22
CA HIS A 20 -3.23 -11.57 -1.45
C HIS A 20 -4.59 -11.87 -0.80
N GLU A 21 -5.08 -13.11 -0.93
CA GLU A 21 -6.33 -13.54 -0.31
C GLU A 21 -6.26 -13.50 1.23
N VAL A 22 -5.16 -13.97 1.82
CA VAL A 22 -4.94 -13.94 3.27
C VAL A 22 -4.86 -12.49 3.78
N SER A 23 -4.11 -11.61 3.12
CA SER A 23 -4.05 -10.18 3.45
C SER A 23 -5.42 -9.50 3.33
N SER A 24 -6.16 -9.79 2.26
CA SER A 24 -7.51 -9.25 2.03
C SER A 24 -8.52 -9.75 3.07
N LYS A 25 -8.44 -11.02 3.46
CA LYS A 25 -9.29 -11.59 4.53
C LYS A 25 -8.95 -10.99 5.89
N GLY A 26 -7.66 -10.80 6.20
CA GLY A 26 -7.19 -10.21 7.46
C GLY A 26 -7.68 -8.78 7.66
N GLY A 27 -7.53 -7.91 6.64
CA GLY A 27 -8.01 -6.53 6.71
C GLY A 27 -9.52 -6.43 6.88
N ARG A 28 -10.29 -7.24 6.13
CA ARG A 28 -11.76 -7.29 6.28
C ARG A 28 -12.20 -7.83 7.63
N ALA A 29 -11.50 -8.81 8.18
CA ALA A 29 -11.80 -9.36 9.49
C ALA A 29 -11.56 -8.35 10.61
N ALA A 30 -10.50 -7.54 10.53
CA ALA A 30 -10.22 -6.49 11.51
C ALA A 30 -11.33 -5.41 11.53
N HIS A 31 -11.77 -4.97 10.34
CA HIS A 31 -12.92 -4.07 10.23
C HIS A 31 -14.21 -4.67 10.79
N LYS A 32 -14.52 -5.93 10.44
CA LYS A 32 -15.71 -6.62 10.97
C LYS A 32 -15.70 -6.78 12.49
N LYS A 33 -14.52 -7.01 13.08
CA LYS A 33 -14.35 -7.18 14.52
C LYS A 33 -14.40 -5.87 15.32
N LYS A 34 -14.51 -4.71 14.66
CA LYS A 34 -14.46 -3.36 15.28
C LYS A 34 -13.25 -3.14 16.20
N THR A 35 -12.18 -3.90 15.99
CA THR A 35 -10.93 -3.77 16.76
C THR A 35 -10.06 -2.64 16.23
N CYS A 36 -10.37 -2.12 15.04
CA CYS A 36 -9.69 -0.98 14.44
C CYS A 36 -10.54 0.29 14.58
N HIS A 37 -9.87 1.43 14.58
CA HIS A 37 -10.51 2.74 14.46
C HIS A 37 -11.33 2.80 13.16
N GLU A 38 -12.64 2.98 13.30
CA GLU A 38 -13.55 3.18 12.18
C GLU A 38 -13.41 4.61 11.70
N TRP A 39 -12.98 4.78 10.45
CA TRP A 39 -12.84 6.10 9.87
C TRP A 39 -14.21 6.64 9.48
N THR A 40 -14.52 7.84 9.96
CA THR A 40 -15.63 8.59 9.40
C THR A 40 -15.32 8.97 7.94
N VAL A 41 -16.37 9.23 7.16
CA VAL A 41 -16.22 9.69 5.76
C VAL A 41 -15.40 10.97 5.69
N GLU A 42 -15.52 11.83 6.70
CA GLU A 42 -14.77 13.08 6.80
C GLU A 42 -13.28 12.84 7.06
N GLU A 43 -12.94 12.00 8.05
CA GLU A 43 -11.54 11.63 8.35
C GLU A 43 -10.87 10.94 7.15
N ALA A 44 -11.60 10.06 6.46
CA ALA A 44 -11.10 9.41 5.25
C ALA A 44 -10.79 10.41 4.14
N ARG A 45 -11.66 11.40 3.95
CA ARG A 45 -11.44 12.49 2.99
C ARG A 45 -10.26 13.37 3.39
N GLU A 46 -10.13 13.70 4.66
CA GLU A 46 -9.03 14.55 5.14
C GLU A 46 -7.68 13.84 5.00
N ALA A 47 -7.57 12.60 5.44
CA ALA A 47 -6.36 11.81 5.31
C ALA A 47 -6.00 11.56 3.84
N GLY A 48 -7.00 11.25 2.99
CA GLY A 48 -6.82 11.14 1.55
C GLY A 48 -6.31 12.45 0.92
N ARG A 49 -6.90 13.59 1.30
CA ARG A 49 -6.46 14.94 0.87
C ARG A 49 -5.03 15.22 1.31
N ARG A 50 -4.66 14.88 2.55
CA ARG A 50 -3.30 15.06 3.10
C ARG A 50 -2.28 14.19 2.35
N GLY A 51 -2.61 12.94 2.04
CA GLY A 51 -1.77 12.07 1.21
C GLY A 51 -1.61 12.60 -0.22
N GLY A 52 -2.72 13.00 -0.84
CA GLY A 52 -2.75 13.56 -2.20
C GLY A 52 -1.92 14.83 -2.34
N LYS A 53 -1.96 15.73 -1.35
CA LYS A 53 -1.13 16.96 -1.31
C LYS A 53 0.37 16.65 -1.40
N LYS A 54 0.85 15.62 -0.70
CA LYS A 54 2.28 15.21 -0.76
C LYS A 54 2.67 14.71 -2.15
N THR A 55 1.83 13.87 -2.75
CA THR A 55 2.06 13.34 -4.10
C THR A 55 2.01 14.44 -5.16
N GLN A 56 1.06 15.37 -5.05
CA GLN A 56 0.96 16.55 -5.91
C GLN A 56 2.20 17.43 -5.81
N ALA A 57 2.67 17.73 -4.59
CA ALA A 57 3.88 18.53 -4.39
C ALA A 57 5.10 17.90 -5.06
N LYS A 58 5.28 16.57 -4.90
CA LYS A 58 6.35 15.82 -5.58
C LYS A 58 6.23 15.90 -7.11
N ARG A 59 5.02 15.69 -7.65
CA ARG A 59 4.76 15.76 -9.11
C ARG A 59 5.04 17.16 -9.67
N ARG A 60 4.63 18.22 -8.97
CA ARG A 60 4.91 19.62 -9.36
C ARG A 60 6.41 19.92 -9.35
N ARG A 61 7.14 19.44 -8.34
CA ARG A 61 8.60 19.57 -8.29
C ARG A 61 9.27 18.82 -9.44
N LEU A 62 8.81 17.61 -9.74
CA LEU A 62 9.35 16.82 -10.84
C LEU A 62 9.11 17.51 -12.20
N LYS A 63 7.91 18.03 -12.44
CA LYS A 63 7.58 18.82 -13.65
C LYS A 63 8.41 20.10 -13.80
N LYS A 64 8.91 20.69 -12.69
CA LYS A 64 9.82 21.84 -12.76
C LYS A 64 11.27 21.44 -13.10
N LEU A 65 11.67 20.23 -12.73
CA LEU A 65 13.02 19.71 -12.96
C LEU A 65 13.17 19.06 -14.33
N ILE A 66 12.08 18.50 -14.86
CA ILE A 66 11.99 17.92 -16.19
C ILE A 66 10.77 18.56 -16.84
N PRO A 67 10.95 19.73 -17.48
CA PRO A 67 9.91 20.32 -18.31
C PRO A 67 9.54 19.32 -19.40
N ASP A 68 8.24 19.25 -19.72
CA ASP A 68 7.74 18.36 -20.79
C ASP A 68 8.20 18.85 -22.19
N ASP A 69 8.81 20.03 -22.29
CA ASP A 69 9.34 20.61 -23.52
C ASP A 69 10.83 20.26 -23.73
N PRO A 70 11.19 19.53 -24.81
CA PRO A 70 12.58 19.36 -25.21
C PRO A 70 13.19 20.71 -25.65
N PRO A 71 14.46 21.01 -25.33
CA PRO A 71 15.09 22.25 -25.76
C PRO A 71 15.31 22.22 -27.28
N GLY A 72 14.56 23.06 -28.01
CA GLY A 72 14.78 23.39 -29.42
C GLY A 72 14.18 22.39 -30.42
N MET A 73 12.95 22.67 -30.86
CA MET A 73 12.52 22.49 -32.25
C MET A 73 12.21 23.86 -32.84
#